data_AF-A0A183NWY7-F1
#
_entry.id   AF-A0A183NWY7-F1
#
_cell.length_a   1.000
_cell.length_b   1.000
_cell.length_c   1.000
_cell.angle_alpha   90.00
_cell.angle_beta   90.00
_cell.angle_gamma   90.00
#
_symmetry.space_group_name_H-M   'P 1'
#
loop_
_entity.id
_entity.type
_entity.pdbx_description
1 polymer ?
#
loop_
_entity_poly.entity_id
_entity_poly.type
_entity_poly.pdbx_seq_one_letter_code
_entity_poly.pdbx_strand_id
1 'polypeptide(L)'
;MAGTEEIDMTTGTGTKLNHLNYKLKKKCWQKTHKAEKKKLTALQKRQLEIAKRRARIEKRKKNKKNLKAKIKARFIDSKGLFLREFIDLNYDVETHEDQSWVETILVYPVALEEVPDFNGFNSPFLNLPFYKGKQLEDHASESRITGFFKGNLVIYPVNDDEPLPTEMSQLKLYKTLPIKAKFKLTVRLYVIRAIKLHPTDPNGKSDPYLIVSLGKCVINDRDDYKPKTLNPFITDRIIKSKLMTNVFFLFLTKMMDHERVGADTLIGETHIDIENRFHSAHRATCGLMPKYYAHGYCQWKDSQQPTEILAKLCEKYGIEQPVYNILENKITIGNESFFANTEIRNETGITVKSVEPLALEALHNWSLITNKDVKLVSEHVETRSLKHPDNPGLIQGRLQMWIDMFEREVAVPPPAINISPRVPAGYELRVIVWNTADVKLTDTSIFSSERSSDIYVKGWVKGVGIDDQKTDVHYRSLSGEGNFNWRFIFPFDYIKAEDRIIYPIKGTFDIEPHMIKANCELTLQVWDADIITRDNFIGSLTMRLSSLPRCAKTAKSCGLHQLEPECPRFSMFKNRTARGWWPVTDEEDEEIVVQGKVECQLEMLNSAEAESNPAGLGREEPNGLPKPEYVE
;
A
#
# COMPACT_ATOMS: atom_id res chain seq x y z
N MET A 1 -14.78 -46.90 -37.92
CA MET A 1 -14.89 -47.15 -39.37
C MET A 1 -14.87 -45.78 -40.01
N ALA A 2 -13.74 -45.32 -40.59
CA ALA A 2 -13.27 -45.69 -41.93
C ALA A 2 -14.40 -45.48 -42.95
N GLY A 3 -14.32 -44.66 -44.00
CA GLY A 3 -13.26 -43.89 -44.66
C GLY A 3 -13.97 -42.91 -45.63
N THR A 4 -13.39 -41.76 -45.98
CA THR A 4 -12.52 -41.51 -47.18
C THR A 4 -13.21 -41.67 -48.53
N GLU A 5 -13.27 -40.57 -49.31
CA GLU A 5 -12.78 -40.41 -50.71
C GLU A 5 -13.14 -38.98 -51.19
N GLU A 6 -12.15 -38.07 -51.34
CA GLU A 6 -11.31 -37.77 -52.54
C GLU A 6 -12.00 -36.80 -53.54
N ILE A 7 -11.59 -35.53 -53.65
CA ILE A 7 -10.46 -34.89 -54.40
C ILE A 7 -10.66 -34.86 -55.94
N ASP A 8 -10.78 -33.66 -56.53
CA ASP A 8 -9.93 -33.13 -57.63
C ASP A 8 -10.37 -31.68 -57.99
N MET A 9 -9.57 -30.64 -57.76
CA MET A 9 -8.49 -30.03 -58.57
C MET A 9 -8.87 -29.30 -59.88
N THR A 10 -8.71 -27.97 -59.79
CA THR A 10 -8.11 -27.04 -60.76
C THR A 10 -8.82 -26.66 -62.07
N THR A 11 -9.16 -25.38 -62.16
CA THR A 11 -8.79 -24.37 -63.20
C THR A 11 -9.39 -23.05 -62.72
N GLY A 12 -8.65 -21.97 -62.46
CA GLY A 12 -7.79 -21.27 -63.40
C GLY A 12 -8.54 -20.04 -63.93
N THR A 13 -8.12 -18.85 -63.48
CA THR A 13 -8.36 -17.51 -64.05
C THR A 13 -9.57 -16.69 -63.58
N GLY A 14 -9.30 -15.44 -63.15
CA GLY A 14 -10.16 -14.31 -63.53
C GLY A 14 -10.81 -13.49 -62.42
N THR A 15 -10.02 -12.94 -61.49
CA THR A 15 -10.35 -11.71 -60.77
C THR A 15 -10.67 -10.59 -61.78
N LYS A 16 -11.95 -10.39 -62.13
CA LYS A 16 -12.44 -9.15 -62.77
C LYS A 16 -13.98 -9.04 -62.95
N LEU A 17 -14.81 -9.61 -62.09
CA LEU A 17 -16.28 -9.49 -62.27
C LEU A 17 -17.12 -9.01 -61.07
N ASN A 18 -16.51 -8.43 -60.02
CA ASN A 18 -17.28 -7.85 -58.91
C ASN A 18 -17.25 -6.31 -58.82
N HIS A 19 -16.50 -5.61 -59.70
CA HIS A 19 -16.51 -4.15 -59.78
C HIS A 19 -17.54 -3.55 -60.75
N LEU A 20 -18.14 -4.36 -61.64
CA LEU A 20 -19.14 -3.90 -62.60
C LEU A 20 -20.56 -3.85 -61.97
N ASN A 21 -20.86 -4.76 -61.03
CA ASN A 21 -22.17 -4.82 -60.38
C ASN A 21 -22.40 -3.74 -59.30
N TYR A 22 -21.33 -3.17 -58.72
CA TYR A 22 -21.46 -2.04 -57.78
C TYR A 22 -21.66 -0.68 -58.49
N LYS A 23 -21.08 -0.52 -59.70
CA LYS A 23 -21.27 0.70 -60.52
C LYS A 23 -22.63 0.79 -61.20
N LEU A 24 -23.28 -0.34 -61.48
CA LEU A 24 -24.62 -0.39 -62.08
C LEU A 24 -25.75 -0.11 -61.07
N LYS A 25 -25.64 -0.58 -59.81
CA LYS A 25 -26.61 -0.23 -58.74
C LYS A 25 -26.58 1.25 -58.35
N LYS A 26 -25.43 1.93 -58.47
CA LYS A 26 -25.32 3.38 -58.19
C LYS A 26 -25.94 4.26 -59.29
N LYS A 27 -25.97 3.79 -60.54
CA LYS A 27 -26.59 4.52 -61.67
C LYS A 27 -28.12 4.38 -61.73
N CYS A 28 -28.70 3.31 -61.19
CA CYS A 28 -30.17 3.15 -61.13
C CYS A 28 -30.83 3.91 -59.97
N TRP A 29 -30.13 4.15 -58.85
CA TRP A 29 -30.68 4.99 -57.76
C TRP A 29 -30.62 6.50 -58.06
N GLN A 30 -29.90 6.90 -59.13
CA GLN A 30 -29.79 8.30 -59.56
C GLN A 30 -30.87 8.72 -60.59
N LYS A 31 -31.80 7.84 -60.98
CA LYS A 31 -32.80 8.15 -62.02
C LYS A 31 -34.26 8.24 -61.60
N THR A 32 -34.60 8.01 -60.34
CA THR A 32 -35.99 8.16 -59.87
C THR A 32 -36.05 8.73 -58.44
N HIS A 33 -35.65 9.98 -58.30
CA HIS A 33 -36.22 10.97 -57.35
C HIS A 33 -35.54 12.32 -57.63
N LYS A 34 -35.90 12.94 -58.76
CA LYS A 34 -35.81 14.41 -58.86
C LYS A 34 -36.88 14.96 -57.92
N ALA A 35 -36.56 15.04 -56.63
CA ALA A 35 -37.32 15.86 -55.71
C ALA A 35 -37.25 17.30 -56.26
N GLU A 36 -38.41 17.83 -56.66
CA GLU A 36 -38.53 19.22 -57.05
C GLU A 36 -37.89 20.10 -55.97
N LYS A 37 -36.80 20.79 -56.31
CA LYS A 37 -36.27 21.83 -55.45
C LYS A 37 -37.32 22.93 -55.39
N LYS A 38 -38.15 22.90 -54.35
CA LYS A 38 -39.07 23.99 -54.00
C LYS A 38 -38.27 25.29 -54.09
N LYS A 39 -38.59 26.14 -55.07
CA LYS A 39 -37.91 27.42 -55.28
C LYS A 39 -38.21 28.29 -54.06
N LEU A 40 -37.29 28.25 -53.09
CA LEU A 40 -37.35 29.10 -51.90
C LEU A 40 -37.49 30.55 -52.34
N THR A 41 -38.50 31.25 -51.82
CA THR A 41 -38.69 32.68 -52.08
C THR A 41 -37.46 33.45 -51.57
N ALA A 42 -37.24 34.67 -52.08
CA ALA A 42 -36.08 35.48 -51.68
C ALA A 42 -35.99 35.67 -50.15
N LEU A 43 -37.13 35.77 -49.47
CA LEU A 43 -37.23 35.83 -48.01
C LEU A 43 -36.74 34.53 -47.35
N GLN A 44 -37.16 33.37 -47.85
CA GLN A 44 -36.75 32.07 -47.30
C GLN A 44 -35.26 31.76 -47.54
N LYS A 45 -34.70 32.20 -48.69
CA LYS A 45 -33.25 32.12 -48.94
C LYS A 45 -32.47 32.98 -47.95
N ARG A 46 -32.93 34.22 -47.69
CA ARG A 46 -32.30 35.13 -46.72
C ARG A 46 -32.39 34.59 -45.30
N GLN A 47 -33.52 34.01 -44.91
CA GLN A 47 -33.68 33.35 -43.59
C GLN A 47 -32.77 32.13 -43.44
N LEU A 48 -32.63 31.30 -44.48
CA LEU A 48 -31.72 30.16 -44.48
C LEU A 48 -30.25 30.61 -44.37
N GLU A 49 -29.88 31.70 -45.03
CA GLU A 49 -28.54 32.26 -44.96
C GLU A 49 -28.22 32.84 -43.57
N ILE A 50 -29.18 33.56 -42.98
CA ILE A 50 -29.09 34.04 -41.59
C ILE A 50 -28.98 32.87 -40.62
N ALA A 51 -29.76 31.80 -40.80
CA ALA A 51 -29.70 30.59 -39.98
C ALA A 51 -28.34 29.89 -40.11
N LYS A 52 -27.80 29.76 -41.32
CA LYS A 52 -26.45 29.20 -41.56
C LYS A 52 -25.35 30.06 -40.93
N ARG A 53 -25.48 31.38 -40.98
CA ARG A 53 -24.53 32.31 -40.36
C ARG A 53 -24.60 32.23 -38.83
N ARG A 54 -25.80 32.16 -38.25
CA ARG A 54 -26.02 31.92 -36.81
C ARG A 54 -25.42 30.58 -36.37
N ALA A 55 -25.70 29.49 -37.09
CA ALA A 55 -25.14 28.18 -36.81
C ALA A 55 -23.61 28.14 -36.90
N ARG A 56 -22.99 28.86 -37.85
CA ARG A 56 -21.52 29.00 -37.93
C ARG A 56 -20.95 29.78 -36.75
N ILE A 57 -21.60 30.85 -36.33
CA ILE A 57 -21.18 31.65 -35.16
C ILE A 57 -21.31 30.82 -33.88
N GLU A 58 -22.40 30.08 -33.73
CA GLU A 58 -22.66 29.21 -32.59
C GLU A 58 -21.68 28.03 -32.53
N LYS A 59 -21.36 27.42 -33.68
CA LYS A 59 -20.29 26.42 -33.80
C LYS A 59 -18.91 26.99 -33.44
N ARG A 60 -18.58 28.21 -33.87
CA ARG A 60 -17.34 28.90 -33.47
C ARG A 60 -17.31 29.22 -31.97
N LYS A 61 -18.42 29.66 -31.38
CA LYS A 61 -18.54 29.89 -29.92
C LYS A 61 -18.42 28.59 -29.13
N LYS A 62 -19.05 27.50 -29.58
CA LYS A 62 -18.94 26.17 -28.97
C LYS A 62 -17.52 25.62 -29.06
N ASN A 63 -16.87 25.75 -30.21
CA ASN A 63 -15.46 25.35 -30.38
C ASN A 63 -14.52 26.19 -29.53
N LYS A 64 -14.73 27.52 -29.42
CA LYS A 64 -13.94 28.40 -28.55
C LYS A 64 -14.18 28.11 -27.06
N LYS A 65 -15.39 27.72 -26.67
CA LYS A 65 -15.74 27.29 -25.30
C LYS A 65 -15.14 25.93 -24.97
N ASN A 66 -15.18 24.97 -25.90
CA ASN A 66 -14.54 23.66 -25.75
C ASN A 66 -13.01 23.79 -25.74
N LEU A 67 -12.44 24.68 -26.55
CA LEU A 67 -11.00 24.98 -26.54
C LEU A 67 -10.59 25.64 -25.21
N LYS A 68 -11.36 26.62 -24.71
CA LYS A 68 -11.14 27.18 -23.37
C LYS A 68 -11.29 26.15 -22.25
N ALA A 69 -12.24 25.22 -22.37
CA ALA A 69 -12.42 24.14 -21.39
C ALA A 69 -11.28 23.11 -21.45
N LYS A 70 -10.79 22.75 -22.65
CA LYS A 70 -9.61 21.89 -22.85
C LYS A 70 -8.32 22.57 -22.37
N ILE A 71 -8.16 23.87 -22.62
CA ILE A 71 -7.04 24.67 -22.10
C ILE A 71 -7.11 24.76 -20.56
N LYS A 72 -8.29 25.00 -19.98
CA LYS A 72 -8.47 25.03 -18.51
C LYS A 72 -8.29 23.66 -17.85
N ALA A 73 -8.52 22.56 -18.57
CA ALA A 73 -8.27 21.19 -18.11
C ALA A 73 -6.80 20.75 -18.28
N ARG A 74 -6.04 21.37 -19.20
CA ARG A 74 -4.60 21.15 -19.39
C ARG A 74 -3.74 22.03 -18.48
N PHE A 75 -4.20 23.23 -18.13
CA PHE A 75 -3.62 24.05 -17.07
C PHE A 75 -4.24 23.69 -15.72
N ILE A 76 -3.92 22.50 -15.23
CA ILE A 76 -3.98 22.22 -13.81
C ILE A 76 -2.60 22.62 -13.30
N ASP A 77 -2.50 23.70 -12.52
CA ASP A 77 -1.23 24.06 -11.89
C ASP A 77 -0.78 22.89 -10.99
N SER A 78 0.51 22.75 -10.75
CA SER A 78 1.14 21.67 -9.95
C SER A 78 0.38 21.39 -8.65
N LYS A 79 -0.16 22.43 -8.01
CA LYS A 79 -1.05 22.40 -6.84
C LYS A 79 -2.35 21.64 -7.10
N GLY A 80 -2.97 21.80 -8.27
CA GLY A 80 -4.21 21.14 -8.66
C GLY A 80 -4.03 19.66 -9.04
N LEU A 81 -2.87 19.27 -9.59
CA LEU A 81 -2.52 17.86 -9.83
C LEU A 81 -2.20 17.17 -8.52
N PHE A 82 -1.39 17.82 -7.68
CA PHE A 82 -1.09 17.42 -6.31
C PHE A 82 -2.33 17.27 -5.43
N LEU A 83 -3.28 18.21 -5.48
CA LEU A 83 -4.55 18.14 -4.74
C LEU A 83 -5.48 17.03 -5.22
N ARG A 84 -5.38 16.62 -6.49
CA ARG A 84 -6.21 15.56 -7.06
C ARG A 84 -5.62 14.18 -6.75
N GLU A 85 -4.29 14.07 -6.77
CA GLU A 85 -3.54 12.89 -6.35
C GLU A 85 -3.58 12.68 -4.82
N PHE A 86 -3.73 13.75 -4.03
CA PHE A 86 -3.99 13.71 -2.59
C PHE A 86 -5.26 12.91 -2.21
N ILE A 87 -6.25 12.85 -3.11
CA ILE A 87 -7.48 12.10 -2.89
C ILE A 87 -7.28 10.61 -3.18
N ASP A 88 -6.47 10.26 -4.20
CA ASP A 88 -6.22 8.87 -4.61
C ASP A 88 -5.19 8.15 -3.72
N LEU A 89 -4.20 8.87 -3.16
CA LEU A 89 -3.17 8.30 -2.26
C LEU A 89 -3.69 7.81 -0.90
N ASN A 90 -4.94 8.13 -0.53
CA ASN A 90 -5.59 7.52 0.64
C ASN A 90 -6.09 6.09 0.38
N TYR A 91 -6.01 5.59 -0.86
CA TYR A 91 -6.53 4.28 -1.25
C TYR A 91 -5.69 3.51 -2.28
N ASP A 92 -4.41 3.82 -2.45
CA ASP A 92 -3.63 3.02 -3.39
C ASP A 92 -3.15 1.70 -2.76
N VAL A 93 -3.98 0.67 -2.95
CA VAL A 93 -3.69 -0.74 -2.73
C VAL A 93 -3.32 -1.37 -4.08
N GLU A 94 -2.50 -0.73 -4.90
CA GLU A 94 -1.85 -1.43 -6.01
C GLU A 94 -0.70 -2.29 -5.47
N THR A 95 -0.97 -3.59 -5.50
CA THR A 95 -0.07 -4.70 -5.17
C THR A 95 1.09 -4.74 -6.17
N HIS A 96 2.10 -3.90 -5.97
CA HIS A 96 3.44 -4.22 -6.42
C HIS A 96 4.05 -5.22 -5.45
N GLU A 97 4.65 -6.29 -5.94
CA GLU A 97 5.50 -7.17 -5.13
C GLU A 97 6.55 -6.30 -4.43
N ASP A 98 6.40 -6.15 -3.13
CA ASP A 98 7.31 -5.35 -2.32
C ASP A 98 8.66 -6.08 -2.28
N GLN A 99 9.61 -5.60 -3.09
CA GLN A 99 11.01 -6.06 -3.08
C GLN A 99 11.81 -5.47 -1.91
N SER A 100 11.13 -4.90 -0.90
CA SER A 100 11.81 -4.47 0.32
C SER A 100 12.45 -5.66 1.02
N TRP A 101 13.60 -5.41 1.65
CA TRP A 101 14.28 -6.38 2.52
C TRP A 101 13.59 -6.50 3.90
N VAL A 102 12.40 -5.90 4.03
CA VAL A 102 11.62 -5.85 5.25
C VAL A 102 10.73 -7.09 5.29
N GLU A 103 10.79 -7.85 6.37
CA GLU A 103 9.89 -8.98 6.56
C GLU A 103 8.44 -8.49 6.66
N THR A 104 7.55 -9.21 5.98
CA THR A 104 6.12 -8.91 5.97
C THR A 104 5.41 -9.67 7.09
N ILE A 105 4.29 -9.11 7.55
CA ILE A 105 3.43 -9.75 8.55
C ILE A 105 2.05 -10.00 7.95
N LEU A 106 1.46 -11.16 8.25
CA LEU A 106 0.12 -11.51 7.81
C LEU A 106 -0.92 -10.57 8.44
N VAL A 107 -1.84 -10.04 7.65
CA VAL A 107 -2.94 -9.22 8.13
C VAL A 107 -4.26 -9.95 7.92
N TYR A 108 -4.89 -10.40 9.00
CA TYR A 108 -6.26 -10.91 8.95
C TYR A 108 -7.24 -9.73 8.80
N PRO A 109 -8.18 -9.78 7.83
CA PRO A 109 -9.16 -8.72 7.62
C PRO A 109 -10.29 -8.71 8.68
N VAL A 110 -10.27 -9.70 9.57
CA VAL A 110 -11.23 -9.94 10.65
C VAL A 110 -10.51 -10.22 11.97
N ALA A 111 -11.28 -10.29 13.05
CA ALA A 111 -10.84 -10.83 14.33
C ALA A 111 -10.38 -12.29 14.19
N LEU A 112 -9.38 -12.72 14.95
CA LEU A 112 -8.93 -14.12 14.92
C LEU A 112 -10.05 -15.11 15.24
N GLU A 113 -10.98 -14.76 16.14
CA GLU A 113 -12.15 -15.60 16.45
C GLU A 113 -13.08 -15.84 15.23
N GLU A 114 -13.03 -14.95 14.24
CA GLU A 114 -13.86 -15.04 13.03
C GLU A 114 -13.13 -15.78 11.88
N VAL A 115 -11.85 -16.13 12.05
CA VAL A 115 -11.09 -16.89 11.06
C VAL A 115 -11.56 -18.35 11.08
N PRO A 116 -12.03 -18.91 9.95
CA PRO A 116 -12.60 -20.27 9.92
C PRO A 116 -11.67 -21.36 10.46
N ASP A 117 -10.38 -21.26 10.15
CA ASP A 117 -9.33 -22.21 10.59
C ASP A 117 -9.22 -22.37 12.11
N PHE A 118 -9.73 -21.40 12.89
CA PHE A 118 -9.61 -21.36 14.35
C PHE A 118 -10.91 -21.65 15.09
N ASN A 119 -12.04 -21.78 14.37
CA ASN A 119 -13.34 -22.13 14.91
C ASN A 119 -13.75 -21.34 16.19
N GLY A 120 -13.48 -20.03 16.21
CA GLY A 120 -13.78 -19.15 17.34
C GLY A 120 -12.99 -19.41 18.62
N PHE A 121 -11.94 -20.24 18.59
CA PHE A 121 -11.22 -20.73 19.78
C PHE A 121 -12.15 -21.35 20.83
N ASN A 122 -13.21 -22.01 20.36
CA ASN A 122 -14.27 -22.61 21.19
C ASN A 122 -13.89 -23.97 21.81
N SER A 123 -12.60 -24.32 21.80
CA SER A 123 -12.06 -25.56 22.35
C SER A 123 -10.83 -25.23 23.22
N PRO A 124 -10.76 -25.73 24.46
CA PRO A 124 -11.64 -26.73 25.07
C PRO A 124 -12.98 -26.18 25.60
N PHE A 125 -13.12 -24.85 25.74
CA PHE A 125 -14.28 -24.23 26.40
C PHE A 125 -15.19 -23.51 25.40
N LEU A 126 -16.49 -23.81 25.45
CA LEU A 126 -17.53 -23.02 24.80
C LEU A 126 -17.98 -21.89 25.72
N ASN A 127 -18.32 -20.76 25.13
CA ASN A 127 -18.99 -19.66 25.80
C ASN A 127 -20.51 -19.80 25.62
N LEU A 128 -21.19 -20.39 26.62
CA LEU A 128 -22.64 -20.58 26.59
C LEU A 128 -23.33 -19.36 27.25
N PRO A 129 -24.09 -18.54 26.50
CA PRO A 129 -24.74 -17.35 27.04
C PRO A 129 -25.89 -17.70 27.98
N PHE A 130 -25.95 -17.02 29.12
CA PHE A 130 -27.13 -17.00 29.99
C PHE A 130 -28.04 -15.84 29.60
N TYR A 131 -29.33 -16.13 29.43
CA TYR A 131 -30.35 -15.14 29.08
C TYR A 131 -31.24 -14.83 30.27
N LYS A 132 -31.58 -13.55 30.44
CA LYS A 132 -32.59 -13.10 31.40
C LYS A 132 -34.01 -13.39 30.91
N GLY A 133 -34.88 -13.81 31.83
CA GLY A 133 -36.31 -14.01 31.59
C GLY A 133 -36.68 -15.42 31.12
N LYS A 134 -37.99 -15.69 30.96
CA LYS A 134 -38.48 -16.95 30.39
C LYS A 134 -38.17 -17.00 28.89
N GLN A 135 -37.82 -18.17 28.39
CA GLN A 135 -37.63 -18.41 26.97
C GLN A 135 -39.01 -18.33 26.28
N LEU A 136 -39.25 -17.21 25.61
CA LEU A 136 -40.37 -17.06 24.66
C LEU A 136 -39.85 -17.52 23.29
N GLU A 137 -40.70 -18.21 22.53
CA GLU A 137 -40.31 -18.95 21.31
C GLU A 137 -39.71 -18.07 20.21
N ASP A 138 -39.90 -16.74 20.26
CA ASP A 138 -39.35 -15.81 19.28
C ASP A 138 -38.33 -14.83 19.90
N HIS A 139 -37.10 -14.96 19.40
CA HIS A 139 -35.94 -14.06 19.52
C HIS A 139 -35.09 -14.16 20.82
N ALA A 140 -34.02 -14.95 20.73
CA ALA A 140 -32.82 -14.75 21.54
C ALA A 140 -32.14 -13.43 21.11
N SER A 141 -32.54 -12.30 21.70
CA SER A 141 -31.85 -11.03 21.49
C SER A 141 -30.58 -10.96 22.36
N GLU A 142 -29.47 -10.51 21.78
CA GLU A 142 -28.20 -10.30 22.49
C GLU A 142 -28.36 -9.40 23.73
N SER A 143 -29.34 -8.48 23.70
CA SER A 143 -29.68 -7.60 24.82
C SER A 143 -30.16 -8.33 26.09
N ARG A 144 -30.53 -9.61 26.02
CA ARG A 144 -30.94 -10.42 27.19
C ARG A 144 -29.79 -11.18 27.83
N ILE A 145 -28.58 -11.16 27.26
CA ILE A 145 -27.44 -11.89 27.79
C ILE A 145 -26.98 -11.23 29.11
N THR A 146 -26.90 -12.00 30.20
CA THR A 146 -26.47 -11.53 31.53
C THR A 146 -25.12 -12.08 31.96
N GLY A 147 -24.59 -13.05 31.24
CA GLY A 147 -23.30 -13.67 31.52
C GLY A 147 -23.07 -14.87 30.62
N PHE A 148 -21.93 -15.53 30.82
CA PHE A 148 -21.55 -16.73 30.08
C PHE A 148 -21.16 -17.83 31.07
N PHE A 149 -21.61 -19.05 30.81
CA PHE A 149 -21.00 -20.24 31.36
C PHE A 149 -19.89 -20.69 30.41
N LYS A 150 -18.67 -20.80 30.94
CA LYS A 150 -17.53 -21.35 30.22
C LYS A 150 -17.38 -22.83 30.54
N GLY A 151 -17.54 -23.67 29.54
CA GLY A 151 -17.45 -25.11 29.71
C GLY A 151 -17.77 -25.83 28.41
N ASN A 152 -17.76 -27.15 28.43
CA ASN A 152 -18.10 -27.95 27.27
C ASN A 152 -18.83 -29.22 27.71
N LEU A 153 -19.77 -29.69 26.90
CA LEU A 153 -20.45 -30.95 27.08
C LEU A 153 -20.10 -31.82 25.87
N VAL A 154 -19.31 -32.88 26.09
CA VAL A 154 -18.84 -33.73 25.00
C VAL A 154 -19.36 -35.15 25.18
N ILE A 155 -19.98 -35.68 24.13
CA ILE A 155 -20.34 -37.09 24.02
C ILE A 155 -19.31 -37.73 23.09
N TYR A 156 -18.66 -38.82 23.54
CA TYR A 156 -17.69 -39.55 22.73
C TYR A 156 -17.96 -41.05 22.78
N PRO A 157 -17.66 -41.79 21.69
CA PRO A 157 -17.86 -43.22 21.67
C PRO A 157 -16.91 -43.94 22.64
N VAL A 158 -17.47 -44.92 23.32
CA VAL A 158 -16.78 -45.84 24.23
C VAL A 158 -17.06 -47.25 23.71
N ASN A 159 -16.08 -48.14 23.75
CA ASN A 159 -16.34 -49.53 23.37
C ASN A 159 -17.21 -50.17 24.45
N ASP A 160 -18.17 -51.03 24.08
CA ASP A 160 -19.10 -51.64 25.04
C ASP A 160 -18.38 -52.43 26.15
N ASP A 161 -17.21 -53.00 25.83
CA ASP A 161 -16.38 -53.77 26.75
C ASP A 161 -15.39 -52.91 27.58
N GLU A 162 -15.30 -51.61 27.33
CA GLU A 162 -14.39 -50.70 28.04
C GLU A 162 -14.96 -50.41 29.44
N PRO A 163 -14.23 -50.69 30.53
CA PRO A 163 -14.74 -50.45 31.87
C PRO A 163 -15.00 -48.95 32.09
N LEU A 164 -16.07 -48.64 32.83
CA LEU A 164 -16.38 -47.26 33.20
C LEU A 164 -15.17 -46.63 33.93
N PRO A 165 -14.73 -45.43 33.51
CA PRO A 165 -13.61 -44.75 34.15
C PRO A 165 -13.96 -44.49 35.62
N THR A 166 -13.12 -45.01 36.51
CA THR A 166 -13.27 -44.87 37.97
C THR A 166 -12.57 -43.60 38.48
N GLU A 167 -11.63 -43.07 37.69
CA GLU A 167 -10.88 -41.85 37.98
C GLU A 167 -10.95 -40.85 36.83
N MET A 168 -10.84 -39.56 37.15
CA MET A 168 -10.82 -38.47 36.15
C MET A 168 -9.72 -38.65 35.10
N SER A 169 -8.55 -39.16 35.50
CA SER A 169 -7.39 -39.42 34.63
C SER A 169 -7.67 -40.43 33.51
N GLN A 170 -8.68 -41.29 33.70
CA GLN A 170 -9.09 -42.33 32.76
C GLN A 170 -10.06 -41.81 31.70
N LEU A 171 -10.60 -40.59 31.86
CA LEU A 171 -11.46 -39.98 30.84
C LEU A 171 -10.64 -39.66 29.57
N LYS A 172 -11.15 -40.03 28.39
CA LYS A 172 -10.45 -39.84 27.10
C LYS A 172 -10.01 -38.40 26.84
N LEU A 173 -10.80 -37.44 27.31
CA LEU A 173 -10.54 -35.99 27.14
C LEU A 173 -9.65 -35.39 28.25
N TYR A 174 -9.34 -36.13 29.32
CA TYR A 174 -8.60 -35.58 30.47
C TYR A 174 -7.24 -35.03 30.06
N LYS A 175 -6.52 -35.73 29.18
CA LYS A 175 -5.17 -35.35 28.73
C LYS A 175 -5.11 -34.02 27.98
N THR A 176 -6.22 -33.60 27.35
CA THR A 176 -6.27 -32.37 26.55
C THR A 176 -6.81 -31.17 27.32
N LEU A 177 -7.39 -31.40 28.50
CA LEU A 177 -7.96 -30.35 29.34
C LEU A 177 -6.88 -29.61 30.15
N PRO A 178 -7.08 -28.32 30.45
CA PRO A 178 -6.18 -27.59 31.35
C PRO A 178 -6.24 -28.19 32.77
N ILE A 179 -5.15 -28.83 33.19
CA ILE A 179 -5.06 -29.49 34.51
C ILE A 179 -4.84 -28.45 35.64
N LYS A 180 -4.21 -27.32 35.30
CA LYS A 180 -3.92 -26.22 36.21
C LYS A 180 -5.03 -25.17 36.12
N ALA A 181 -5.59 -24.79 37.26
CA ALA A 181 -6.69 -23.82 37.34
C ALA A 181 -6.22 -22.35 37.41
N LYS A 182 -4.93 -22.09 37.66
CA LYS A 182 -4.40 -20.74 37.90
C LYS A 182 -3.12 -20.51 37.10
N PHE A 183 -3.02 -19.35 36.46
CA PHE A 183 -1.87 -18.98 35.63
C PHE A 183 -1.46 -17.54 35.93
N LYS A 184 -0.16 -17.27 35.82
CA LYS A 184 0.35 -15.90 35.86
C LYS A 184 0.76 -15.49 34.47
N LEU A 185 -0.06 -14.65 33.85
CA LEU A 185 0.15 -14.22 32.47
C LEU A 185 0.74 -12.82 32.40
N THR A 186 1.53 -12.60 31.38
CA THR A 186 1.86 -11.28 30.86
C THR A 186 1.18 -11.16 29.52
N VAL A 187 0.27 -10.20 29.39
CA VAL A 187 -0.41 -9.91 28.12
C VAL A 187 0.15 -8.61 27.58
N ARG A 188 0.53 -8.62 26.31
CA ARG A 188 0.92 -7.44 25.56
C ARG A 188 -0.10 -7.17 24.49
N LEU A 189 -0.63 -5.95 24.45
CA LEU A 189 -1.40 -5.48 23.32
C LEU A 189 -0.54 -4.52 22.51
N TYR A 190 -0.54 -4.74 21.20
CA TYR A 190 0.02 -3.84 20.21
C TYR A 190 -1.13 -3.34 19.33
N VAL A 191 -1.38 -2.04 19.33
CA VAL A 191 -2.37 -1.41 18.45
C VAL A 191 -1.61 -0.61 17.41
N ILE A 192 -1.87 -0.84 16.13
CA ILE A 192 -1.13 -0.22 15.03
C ILE A 192 -1.84 1.04 14.57
N ARG A 193 -3.13 0.92 14.27
CA ARG A 193 -3.93 2.00 13.71
C ARG A 193 -5.43 1.71 13.83
N ALA A 194 -6.21 2.76 13.69
CA ALA A 194 -7.63 2.66 13.38
C ALA A 194 -7.90 3.00 11.91
N ILE A 195 -9.01 2.48 11.38
CA ILE A 195 -9.39 2.60 9.97
C ILE A 195 -10.87 2.97 9.89
N LYS A 196 -11.18 4.00 9.10
CA LYS A 196 -12.54 4.48 8.82
C LYS A 196 -13.39 4.61 10.09
N LEU A 197 -12.87 5.30 11.11
CA LEU A 197 -13.67 5.63 12.28
C LEU A 197 -14.92 6.42 11.87
N HIS A 198 -15.99 6.22 12.62
CA HIS A 198 -17.22 6.98 12.42
C HIS A 198 -16.99 8.45 12.82
N PRO A 199 -17.32 9.41 11.95
CA PRO A 199 -17.16 10.82 12.27
C PRO A 199 -18.16 11.24 13.34
N THR A 200 -17.66 11.90 14.37
CA THR A 200 -18.43 12.35 15.54
C THR A 200 -18.47 13.88 15.60
N ASP A 201 -17.44 14.55 15.08
CA ASP A 201 -17.36 16.00 15.04
C ASP A 201 -18.16 16.64 13.89
N PRO A 202 -18.60 17.91 14.04
CA PRO A 202 -19.21 18.70 12.96
C PRO A 202 -18.31 18.90 11.73
N ASN A 203 -17.00 18.73 11.87
CA ASN A 203 -16.02 18.85 10.78
C ASN A 203 -15.97 17.58 9.88
N GLY A 204 -16.73 16.52 10.22
CA GLY A 204 -16.73 15.25 9.51
C GLY A 204 -15.52 14.35 9.81
N LYS A 205 -14.83 14.59 10.94
CA LYS A 205 -13.70 13.83 11.50
C LYS A 205 -13.99 13.48 12.97
N SER A 206 -12.94 13.08 13.67
CA SER A 206 -12.91 12.81 15.11
C SER A 206 -11.49 13.14 15.62
N ASP A 207 -11.36 13.31 16.92
CA ASP A 207 -10.14 13.45 17.70
C ASP A 207 -9.89 12.16 18.54
N PRO A 208 -9.67 10.98 17.90
CA PRO A 208 -9.71 9.68 18.58
C PRO A 208 -8.59 9.42 19.59
N TYR A 209 -8.93 8.70 20.67
CA TYR A 209 -8.00 8.12 21.63
C TYR A 209 -8.46 6.74 22.14
N LEU A 210 -7.54 5.97 22.73
CA LEU A 210 -7.81 4.62 23.22
C LEU A 210 -8.05 4.58 24.74
N ILE A 211 -9.02 3.76 25.13
CA ILE A 211 -9.12 3.23 26.50
C ILE A 211 -9.04 1.72 26.44
N VAL A 212 -8.09 1.16 27.16
CA VAL A 212 -7.85 -0.29 27.20
C VAL A 212 -8.03 -0.79 28.61
N SER A 213 -8.85 -1.84 28.75
CA SER A 213 -9.22 -2.42 30.03
C SER A 213 -8.97 -3.92 30.03
N LEU A 214 -8.27 -4.39 31.07
CA LEU A 214 -8.06 -5.81 31.34
C LEU A 214 -8.27 -6.07 32.83
N GLY A 215 -9.47 -6.55 33.17
CA GLY A 215 -9.91 -6.66 34.56
C GLY A 215 -9.91 -5.28 35.25
N LYS A 216 -9.10 -5.12 36.30
CA LYS A 216 -8.96 -3.84 37.04
C LYS A 216 -7.92 -2.89 36.44
N CYS A 217 -7.11 -3.37 35.49
CA CYS A 217 -6.11 -2.55 34.83
C CYS A 217 -6.79 -1.75 33.74
N VAL A 218 -6.74 -0.42 33.82
CA VAL A 218 -7.25 0.50 32.80
C VAL A 218 -6.12 1.43 32.39
N ILE A 219 -5.92 1.55 31.09
CA ILE A 219 -5.04 2.53 30.47
C ILE A 219 -5.94 3.47 29.66
N ASN A 220 -5.72 4.76 29.84
CA ASN A 220 -6.50 5.81 29.19
C ASN A 220 -5.53 6.78 28.52
N ASP A 221 -5.59 6.85 27.19
CA ASP A 221 -4.71 7.66 26.37
C ASP A 221 -5.34 8.99 25.96
N ARG A 222 -6.32 9.49 26.73
CA ARG A 222 -7.03 10.74 26.45
C ARG A 222 -6.11 11.93 26.14
N ASP A 223 -5.00 12.06 26.86
CA ASP A 223 -4.06 13.17 26.69
C ASP A 223 -3.19 13.06 25.42
N ASP A 224 -3.19 11.89 24.76
CA ASP A 224 -2.49 11.62 23.49
C ASP A 224 -3.48 11.27 22.37
N TYR A 225 -4.60 11.99 22.35
CA TYR A 225 -5.57 11.90 21.26
C TYR A 225 -4.96 12.32 19.92
N LYS A 226 -5.47 11.76 18.83
CA LYS A 226 -5.00 12.07 17.47
C LYS A 226 -5.98 13.04 16.79
N PRO A 227 -5.62 14.30 16.54
CA PRO A 227 -6.57 15.28 16.08
C PRO A 227 -7.04 15.06 14.63
N LYS A 228 -8.32 15.32 14.38
CA LYS A 228 -8.98 15.48 13.07
C LYS A 228 -8.72 14.34 12.09
N THR A 229 -8.79 13.10 12.56
CA THR A 229 -8.51 11.93 11.74
C THR A 229 -9.49 10.79 11.98
N LEU A 230 -9.86 10.11 10.90
CA LEU A 230 -10.63 8.86 10.95
C LEU A 230 -9.74 7.63 10.76
N ASN A 231 -8.44 7.84 10.54
CA ASN A 231 -7.45 6.78 10.32
C ASN A 231 -6.16 7.03 11.13
N PRO A 232 -6.24 7.19 12.47
CA PRO A 232 -5.06 7.44 13.31
C PRO A 232 -4.11 6.24 13.29
N PHE A 233 -2.81 6.51 13.17
CA PHE A 233 -1.76 5.57 13.61
C PHE A 233 -1.59 5.66 15.12
N ILE A 234 -1.54 4.52 15.79
CA ILE A 234 -1.53 4.36 17.25
C ILE A 234 -0.31 3.53 17.68
N THR A 235 0.77 3.69 16.94
CA THR A 235 2.00 2.87 16.97
C THR A 235 2.91 3.08 18.18
N ASP A 236 2.65 4.06 19.04
CA ASP A 236 3.59 4.45 20.09
C ASP A 236 3.39 3.68 21.42
N ARG A 237 2.45 2.72 21.45
CA ARG A 237 1.96 2.18 22.72
C ARG A 237 1.94 0.64 22.76
N ILE A 238 2.80 0.11 23.62
CA ILE A 238 2.81 -1.30 24.04
C ILE A 238 2.18 -1.35 25.43
N ILE A 239 1.01 -1.98 25.55
CA ILE A 239 0.34 -2.12 26.83
C ILE A 239 0.82 -3.42 27.49
N LYS A 240 1.60 -3.29 28.58
CA LYS A 240 2.09 -4.44 29.37
C LYS A 240 1.27 -4.57 30.64
N SER A 241 0.42 -5.60 30.73
CA SER A 241 -0.28 -5.92 31.97
C SER A 241 0.28 -7.17 32.64
N LYS A 242 0.40 -7.12 33.98
CA LYS A 242 0.83 -8.24 34.83
C LYS A 242 -0.39 -8.85 35.51
N LEU A 243 -0.74 -10.09 35.20
CA LEU A 243 -1.93 -10.76 35.74
C LEU A 243 -1.56 -11.85 36.76
N MET A 244 -2.27 -11.87 37.89
CA MET A 244 -2.42 -13.04 38.75
C MET A 244 -3.89 -13.46 38.66
N THR A 245 -4.20 -14.63 38.10
CA THR A 245 -5.59 -14.96 37.72
C THR A 245 -6.43 -15.53 38.87
N ASN A 246 -7.69 -15.10 38.91
CA ASN A 246 -8.85 -15.73 39.57
C ASN A 246 -10.20 -15.33 38.89
N VAL A 247 -10.21 -14.67 37.72
CA VAL A 247 -11.46 -14.18 37.07
C VAL A 247 -11.32 -14.22 35.54
N PHE A 248 -12.41 -14.53 34.83
CA PHE A 248 -12.58 -14.50 33.38
C PHE A 248 -12.19 -13.13 32.79
N PHE A 249 -11.18 -13.07 31.92
CA PHE A 249 -10.64 -11.80 31.41
C PHE A 249 -11.02 -11.56 29.95
N LEU A 250 -12.09 -10.79 29.75
CA LEU A 250 -12.34 -10.11 28.50
C LEU A 250 -11.40 -8.89 28.43
N PHE A 251 -10.60 -8.82 27.37
CA PHE A 251 -9.77 -7.65 27.07
C PHE A 251 -10.60 -6.68 26.25
N LEU A 252 -10.92 -5.52 26.83
CA LEU A 252 -11.81 -4.53 26.23
C LEU A 252 -11.00 -3.35 25.72
N THR A 253 -11.15 -3.05 24.43
CA THR A 253 -10.56 -1.87 23.79
C THR A 253 -11.67 -0.96 23.31
N LYS A 254 -11.69 0.27 23.81
CA LYS A 254 -12.63 1.32 23.43
C LYS A 254 -11.91 2.40 22.65
N MET A 255 -12.53 2.83 21.57
CA MET A 255 -12.14 4.02 20.83
C MET A 255 -13.08 5.16 21.22
N MET A 256 -12.50 6.22 21.77
CA MET A 256 -13.20 7.40 22.25
C MET A 256 -12.87 8.58 21.34
N ASP A 257 -13.75 9.56 21.31
CA ASP A 257 -13.55 10.85 20.68
C ASP A 257 -13.29 11.93 21.72
N HIS A 258 -12.19 12.66 21.60
CA HIS A 258 -11.87 13.75 22.52
C HIS A 258 -12.69 14.99 22.19
N GLU A 259 -13.50 15.44 23.15
CA GLU A 259 -14.30 16.63 22.98
C GLU A 259 -13.63 17.81 23.69
N ARG A 260 -13.42 18.91 22.97
CA ARG A 260 -12.89 20.15 23.57
C ARG A 260 -13.84 20.76 24.60
N VAL A 261 -15.15 20.57 24.39
CA VAL A 261 -16.22 21.09 25.25
C VAL A 261 -17.26 20.00 25.45
N GLY A 262 -17.42 19.53 26.68
CA GLY A 262 -18.40 18.48 27.01
C GLY A 262 -17.72 17.18 27.47
N ALA A 263 -18.48 16.09 27.40
CA ALA A 263 -17.99 14.76 27.70
C ALA A 263 -17.60 14.05 26.41
N ASP A 264 -16.47 13.36 26.45
CA ASP A 264 -15.97 12.55 25.34
C ASP A 264 -16.97 11.48 24.90
N THR A 265 -17.03 11.24 23.60
CA THR A 265 -18.02 10.33 23.00
C THR A 265 -17.40 8.97 22.70
N LEU A 266 -18.12 7.87 22.98
CA LEU A 266 -17.68 6.54 22.57
C LEU A 266 -17.93 6.37 21.06
N ILE A 267 -16.86 6.13 20.29
CA ILE A 267 -16.99 5.76 18.88
C ILE A 267 -17.40 4.28 18.78
N GLY A 268 -16.71 3.41 19.51
CA GLY A 268 -17.06 1.99 19.58
C GLY A 268 -16.05 1.16 20.38
N GLU A 269 -16.37 -0.09 20.59
CA GLU A 269 -15.56 -1.02 21.36
C GLU A 269 -15.40 -2.38 20.68
N THR A 270 -14.34 -3.10 21.07
CA THR A 270 -14.08 -4.49 20.70
C THR A 270 -13.53 -5.27 21.89
N HIS A 271 -13.75 -6.58 21.88
CA HIS A 271 -13.50 -7.48 23.00
C HIS A 271 -12.68 -8.69 22.54
N ILE A 272 -11.70 -9.12 23.34
CA ILE A 272 -10.90 -10.33 23.10
C ILE A 272 -10.99 -11.27 24.30
N ASP A 273 -11.34 -12.54 24.08
CA ASP A 273 -11.40 -13.55 25.13
C ASP A 273 -10.01 -14.18 25.34
N ILE A 274 -9.28 -13.67 26.34
CA ILE A 274 -7.90 -14.06 26.64
C ILE A 274 -7.82 -15.53 27.07
N GLU A 275 -8.80 -16.04 27.79
CA GLU A 275 -8.79 -17.40 28.33
C GLU A 275 -9.00 -18.44 27.22
N ASN A 276 -9.96 -18.21 26.33
CA ASN A 276 -10.21 -19.10 25.20
C ASN A 276 -8.99 -19.13 24.26
N ARG A 277 -8.38 -17.97 23.98
CA ARG A 277 -7.14 -17.93 23.19
C ARG A 277 -5.98 -18.65 23.87
N PHE A 278 -5.79 -18.45 25.18
CA PHE A 278 -4.70 -19.07 25.93
C PHE A 278 -4.82 -20.60 25.98
N HIS A 279 -6.03 -21.12 26.16
CA HIS A 279 -6.27 -22.57 26.24
C HIS A 279 -6.51 -23.24 24.88
N SER A 280 -6.61 -22.46 23.81
CA SER A 280 -6.88 -22.97 22.48
C SER A 280 -5.86 -24.02 22.01
N ALA A 281 -6.35 -25.06 21.34
CA ALA A 281 -5.52 -26.01 20.60
C ALA A 281 -4.69 -25.33 19.49
N HIS A 282 -5.14 -24.18 18.98
CA HIS A 282 -4.48 -23.40 17.94
C HIS A 282 -3.32 -22.54 18.44
N ARG A 283 -3.02 -22.56 19.76
CA ARG A 283 -1.92 -21.79 20.37
C ARG A 283 -2.00 -20.29 20.03
N ALA A 284 -3.16 -19.68 20.23
CA ALA A 284 -3.39 -18.26 19.97
C ALA A 284 -2.73 -17.32 21.00
N THR A 285 -1.53 -17.64 21.47
CA THR A 285 -0.76 -16.92 22.49
C THR A 285 0.24 -15.94 21.88
N CYS A 286 1.33 -16.43 21.30
CA CYS A 286 2.25 -15.67 20.45
C CYS A 286 2.26 -16.36 19.08
N GLY A 287 1.95 -15.62 18.01
CA GLY A 287 1.88 -16.21 16.68
C GLY A 287 3.24 -16.74 16.19
N LEU A 288 3.24 -17.87 15.49
CA LEU A 288 4.44 -18.49 14.92
C LEU A 288 5.01 -17.63 13.79
N MET A 289 6.24 -17.15 13.96
CA MET A 289 6.94 -16.37 12.95
C MET A 289 7.16 -17.20 11.68
N PRO A 290 7.13 -16.59 10.48
CA PRO A 290 7.37 -17.33 9.24
C PRO A 290 8.78 -17.90 9.15
N LYS A 291 9.75 -17.25 9.80
CA LYS A 291 11.15 -17.67 9.84
C LYS A 291 11.72 -17.48 11.24
N TYR A 292 12.74 -18.27 11.56
CA TYR A 292 13.48 -18.15 12.80
C TYR A 292 14.66 -17.18 12.64
N TYR A 293 14.72 -16.17 13.51
CA TYR A 293 15.83 -15.23 13.59
C TYR A 293 16.37 -15.21 15.03
N ALA A 294 17.65 -15.57 15.21
CA ALA A 294 18.26 -15.55 16.53
C ALA A 294 18.48 -14.13 17.08
N HIS A 295 18.66 -13.14 16.20
CA HIS A 295 18.91 -11.74 16.53
C HIS A 295 18.43 -10.79 15.43
N GLY A 296 18.56 -9.49 15.65
CA GLY A 296 18.18 -8.44 14.71
C GLY A 296 16.75 -7.93 14.92
N TYR A 297 16.27 -7.11 14.00
CA TYR A 297 14.95 -6.46 14.15
C TYR A 297 13.76 -7.44 14.06
N CYS A 298 13.97 -8.60 13.43
CA CYS A 298 13.00 -9.70 13.35
C CYS A 298 13.30 -10.84 14.33
N GLN A 299 14.06 -10.59 15.40
CA GLN A 299 14.39 -11.64 16.38
C GLN A 299 13.15 -12.41 16.86
N TRP A 300 13.32 -13.71 17.08
CA TRP A 300 12.30 -14.59 17.64
C TRP A 300 11.62 -13.99 18.87
N LYS A 301 10.30 -13.82 18.80
CA LYS A 301 9.52 -13.05 19.79
C LYS A 301 8.88 -13.87 20.90
N ASP A 302 8.87 -15.20 20.79
CA ASP A 302 8.31 -16.05 21.83
C ASP A 302 9.34 -16.26 22.95
N SER A 303 8.85 -16.40 24.17
CA SER A 303 9.67 -16.75 25.34
C SER A 303 10.24 -18.16 25.27
N GLN A 304 9.65 -19.04 24.46
CA GLN A 304 10.09 -20.40 24.25
C GLN A 304 10.63 -20.57 22.83
N GLN A 305 11.71 -21.31 22.66
CA GLN A 305 12.24 -21.62 21.34
C GLN A 305 11.30 -22.57 20.57
N PRO A 306 11.31 -22.58 19.23
CA PRO A 306 10.54 -23.52 18.42
C PRO A 306 10.68 -24.99 18.88
N THR A 307 11.89 -25.43 19.21
CA THR A 307 12.17 -26.79 19.73
C THR A 307 11.41 -27.09 21.02
N GLU A 308 11.40 -26.15 21.97
CA GLU A 308 10.70 -26.28 23.26
C GLU A 308 9.18 -26.32 23.08
N ILE A 309 8.65 -25.47 22.19
CA ILE A 309 7.22 -25.44 21.87
C ILE A 309 6.79 -26.77 21.28
N LEU A 310 7.54 -27.27 20.30
CA LEU A 310 7.25 -28.53 19.62
C LEU A 310 7.31 -29.71 20.58
N ALA A 311 8.34 -29.81 21.42
CA ALA A 311 8.48 -30.88 22.40
C ALA A 311 7.29 -30.94 23.38
N LYS A 312 6.83 -29.76 23.86
CA LYS A 312 5.66 -29.64 24.75
C LYS A 312 4.36 -30.01 24.06
N LEU A 313 4.20 -29.67 22.78
CA LEU A 313 3.02 -30.07 22.02
C LEU A 313 3.04 -31.59 21.77
N CYS A 314 4.17 -32.17 21.39
CA CYS A 314 4.28 -33.64 21.27
C CYS A 314 3.92 -34.34 22.58
N GLU A 315 4.46 -33.88 23.71
CA GLU A 315 4.14 -34.41 25.04
C GLU A 315 2.63 -34.29 25.35
N LYS A 316 2.04 -33.09 25.17
CA LYS A 316 0.63 -32.82 25.43
C LYS A 316 -0.31 -33.73 24.62
N TYR A 317 0.05 -34.02 23.37
CA TYR A 317 -0.77 -34.86 22.48
C TYR A 317 -0.38 -36.35 22.51
N GLY A 318 0.62 -36.73 23.31
CA GLY A 318 1.09 -38.11 23.40
C GLY A 318 1.77 -38.62 22.12
N ILE A 319 2.40 -37.70 21.39
CA ILE A 319 3.15 -37.97 20.15
C ILE A 319 4.63 -38.19 20.50
N GLU A 320 5.31 -39.01 19.72
CA GLU A 320 6.75 -39.23 19.86
C GLU A 320 7.53 -37.91 19.75
N GLN A 321 8.63 -37.83 20.50
CA GLN A 321 9.48 -36.64 20.51
C GLN A 321 10.21 -36.47 19.16
N PRO A 322 10.43 -35.22 18.70
CA PRO A 322 11.08 -34.95 17.43
C PRO A 322 12.53 -35.42 17.38
N VAL A 323 12.93 -36.01 16.24
CA VAL A 323 14.31 -36.40 15.95
C VAL A 323 14.90 -35.44 14.92
N TYR A 324 15.99 -34.77 15.28
CA TYR A 324 16.65 -33.76 14.43
C TYR A 324 17.89 -34.33 13.76
N ASN A 325 17.97 -34.20 12.43
CA ASN A 325 19.17 -34.44 11.64
C ASN A 325 19.62 -33.15 10.97
N ILE A 326 20.56 -32.46 11.62
CA ILE A 326 21.08 -31.15 11.17
C ILE A 326 21.84 -31.29 9.84
N LEU A 327 22.54 -32.40 9.62
CA LEU A 327 23.36 -32.61 8.42
C LEU A 327 22.48 -32.76 7.16
N GLU A 328 21.33 -33.40 7.32
CA GLU A 328 20.34 -33.58 6.25
C GLU A 328 19.31 -32.45 6.19
N ASN A 329 19.42 -31.43 7.05
CA ASN A 329 18.40 -30.39 7.19
C ASN A 329 16.99 -30.97 7.39
N LYS A 330 16.87 -32.01 8.23
CA LYS A 330 15.65 -32.82 8.36
C LYS A 330 15.21 -32.96 9.82
N ILE A 331 13.89 -32.95 10.04
CA ILE A 331 13.24 -33.36 11.29
C ILE A 331 12.23 -34.46 11.02
N THR A 332 12.14 -35.44 11.92
CA THR A 332 11.19 -36.55 11.86
C THR A 332 10.35 -36.61 13.13
N ILE A 333 9.03 -36.77 12.99
CA ILE A 333 8.07 -36.87 14.09
C ILE A 333 7.04 -37.94 13.74
N GLY A 334 7.07 -39.08 14.43
CA GLY A 334 6.29 -40.25 14.02
C GLY A 334 6.62 -40.63 12.57
N ASN A 335 5.60 -40.63 11.70
CA ASN A 335 5.73 -40.97 10.28
C ASN A 335 6.00 -39.76 9.36
N GLU A 336 5.95 -38.54 9.89
CA GLU A 336 6.11 -37.32 9.11
C GLU A 336 7.56 -36.83 9.13
N SER A 337 7.99 -36.21 8.03
CA SER A 337 9.33 -35.63 7.89
C SER A 337 9.28 -34.27 7.20
N PHE A 338 10.00 -33.30 7.78
CA PHE A 338 10.06 -31.93 7.26
C PHE A 338 11.50 -31.47 7.06
N PHE A 339 11.70 -30.45 6.23
CA PHE A 339 13.01 -29.94 5.86
C PHE A 339 13.06 -28.42 5.92
N ALA A 340 14.13 -27.86 6.47
CA ALA A 340 14.36 -26.43 6.53
C ALA A 340 15.85 -26.10 6.55
N ASN A 341 16.24 -24.92 6.05
CA ASN A 341 17.63 -24.49 6.12
C ASN A 341 18.06 -24.28 7.58
N THR A 342 19.05 -25.05 8.03
CA THR A 342 19.59 -24.98 9.40
C THR A 342 20.62 -23.86 9.59
N GLU A 343 20.99 -23.15 8.53
CA GLU A 343 21.96 -22.06 8.59
C GLU A 343 21.29 -20.74 8.99
N ILE A 344 21.68 -20.22 10.15
CA ILE A 344 21.19 -18.95 10.69
C ILE A 344 22.35 -18.00 10.94
N ARG A 345 22.10 -16.69 10.93
CA ARG A 345 23.11 -15.70 11.33
C ARG A 345 23.06 -15.51 12.84
N ASN A 346 24.21 -15.52 13.51
CA ASN A 346 24.35 -15.14 14.91
C ASN A 346 24.58 -13.63 15.06
N GLU A 347 24.60 -13.12 16.31
CA GLU A 347 24.73 -11.69 16.62
C GLU A 347 25.95 -11.01 15.97
N THR A 348 27.03 -11.76 15.73
CA THR A 348 28.25 -11.28 15.07
C THR A 348 28.16 -11.26 13.53
N GLY A 349 27.05 -11.71 12.96
CA GLY A 349 26.84 -11.86 11.51
C GLY A 349 27.40 -13.16 10.92
N ILE A 350 27.95 -14.04 11.75
CA ILE A 350 28.52 -15.34 11.33
C ILE A 350 27.38 -16.35 11.14
N THR A 351 27.46 -17.12 10.06
CA THR A 351 26.53 -18.23 9.80
C THR A 351 26.86 -19.42 10.72
N VAL A 352 25.86 -19.87 11.48
CA VAL A 352 25.94 -21.03 12.39
C VAL A 352 24.80 -22.01 12.09
N LYS A 353 24.98 -23.28 12.49
CA LYS A 353 23.93 -24.31 12.36
C LYS A 353 23.00 -24.28 13.57
N SER A 354 21.70 -24.39 13.34
CA SER A 354 20.66 -24.46 14.37
C SER A 354 19.52 -25.40 13.96
N VAL A 355 18.92 -26.05 14.95
CA VAL A 355 17.73 -26.91 14.77
C VAL A 355 16.41 -26.13 14.82
N GLU A 356 16.42 -24.89 15.30
CA GLU A 356 15.20 -24.10 15.49
C GLU A 356 14.39 -23.89 14.20
N PRO A 357 15.01 -23.66 13.02
CA PRO A 357 14.27 -23.62 11.76
C PRO A 357 13.51 -24.91 11.44
N LEU A 358 14.06 -26.07 11.79
CA LEU A 358 13.43 -27.37 11.57
C LEU A 358 12.21 -27.56 12.48
N ALA A 359 12.35 -27.22 13.76
CA ALA A 359 11.22 -27.28 14.69
C ALA A 359 10.10 -26.33 14.28
N LEU A 360 10.45 -25.13 13.80
CA LEU A 360 9.48 -24.16 13.29
C LEU A 360 8.73 -24.67 12.06
N GLU A 361 9.42 -25.35 11.14
CA GLU A 361 8.79 -25.97 9.97
C GLU A 361 7.77 -27.04 10.38
N ALA A 362 8.12 -27.89 11.35
CA ALA A 362 7.18 -28.88 11.89
C ALA A 362 5.97 -28.22 12.58
N LEU A 363 6.16 -27.10 13.28
CA LEU A 363 5.08 -26.34 13.91
C LEU A 363 4.13 -25.71 12.87
N HIS A 364 4.65 -25.17 11.77
CA HIS A 364 3.80 -24.68 10.66
C HIS A 364 2.97 -25.79 10.02
N ASN A 365 3.47 -27.03 10.06
CA ASN A 365 2.80 -28.21 9.51
C ASN A 365 2.13 -29.09 10.58
N TRP A 366 1.77 -28.51 11.74
CA TRP A 366 1.23 -29.24 12.90
C TRP A 366 -0.02 -30.09 12.61
N SER A 367 -0.86 -29.65 11.67
CA SER A 367 -2.06 -30.38 11.25
C SER A 367 -1.73 -31.73 10.62
N LEU A 368 -0.61 -31.84 9.89
CA LEU A 368 -0.15 -33.10 9.29
C LEU A 368 0.32 -34.08 10.37
N ILE A 369 1.06 -33.58 11.37
CA ILE A 369 1.58 -34.39 12.48
C ILE A 369 0.43 -34.99 13.30
N THR A 370 -0.61 -34.21 13.57
CA THR A 370 -1.73 -34.65 14.42
C THR A 370 -2.81 -35.41 13.65
N ASN A 371 -2.79 -35.42 12.31
CA ASN A 371 -3.89 -35.88 11.45
C ASN A 371 -5.25 -35.27 11.86
N LYS A 372 -5.21 -34.03 12.37
CA LYS A 372 -6.38 -33.26 12.82
C LYS A 372 -6.37 -31.90 12.15
N ASP A 373 -7.55 -31.32 12.00
CA ASP A 373 -7.72 -29.96 11.49
C ASP A 373 -7.39 -28.91 12.57
N VAL A 374 -6.17 -28.98 13.11
CA VAL A 374 -5.65 -28.05 14.13
C VAL A 374 -4.46 -27.31 13.54
N LYS A 375 -4.73 -26.12 13.03
CA LYS A 375 -3.68 -25.18 12.58
C LYS A 375 -3.22 -24.29 13.73
N LEU A 376 -1.91 -24.12 13.87
CA LEU A 376 -1.37 -23.18 14.85
C LEU A 376 -1.44 -21.74 14.29
N VAL A 377 -1.69 -20.78 15.18
CA VAL A 377 -1.79 -19.36 14.79
C VAL A 377 -0.41 -18.85 14.36
N SER A 378 -0.31 -18.39 13.12
CA SER A 378 0.88 -17.70 12.60
C SER A 378 1.03 -16.29 13.18
N GLU A 379 2.22 -15.71 13.05
CA GLU A 379 2.46 -14.31 13.32
C GLU A 379 1.56 -13.43 12.45
N HIS A 380 0.84 -12.50 13.09
CA HIS A 380 -0.23 -11.78 12.43
C HIS A 380 -0.49 -10.41 13.06
N VAL A 381 -1.27 -9.63 12.32
CA VAL A 381 -2.08 -8.51 12.76
C VAL A 381 -3.53 -8.87 12.47
N GLU A 382 -4.43 -8.71 13.44
CA GLU A 382 -5.87 -8.91 13.24
C GLU A 382 -6.60 -7.57 13.10
N THR A 383 -7.63 -7.54 12.26
CA THR A 383 -8.45 -6.35 12.02
C THR A 383 -9.80 -6.53 12.72
N ARG A 384 -9.98 -5.87 13.87
CA ARG A 384 -11.19 -6.00 14.69
C ARG A 384 -12.18 -4.88 14.38
N SER A 385 -13.46 -5.22 14.23
CA SER A 385 -14.52 -4.21 14.08
C SER A 385 -14.83 -3.55 15.42
N LEU A 386 -15.01 -2.22 15.39
CA LEU A 386 -15.51 -1.44 16.52
C LEU A 386 -17.03 -1.36 16.42
N LYS A 387 -17.73 -1.65 17.51
CA LYS A 387 -19.19 -1.62 17.60
C LYS A 387 -19.62 -0.77 18.77
N HIS A 388 -20.69 0.01 18.61
CA HIS A 388 -21.26 0.75 19.73
C HIS A 388 -22.22 -0.16 20.52
N PRO A 389 -22.19 -0.19 21.87
CA PRO A 389 -23.07 -1.05 22.68
C PRO A 389 -24.56 -0.85 22.38
N ASP A 390 -24.97 0.41 22.14
CA ASP A 390 -26.36 0.73 21.81
C ASP A 390 -26.75 0.29 20.39
N ASN A 391 -25.78 0.06 19.50
CA ASN A 391 -25.99 -0.29 18.10
C ASN A 391 -25.00 -1.38 17.63
N PRO A 392 -25.06 -2.61 18.20
CA PRO A 392 -24.05 -3.64 17.96
C PRO A 392 -24.03 -4.16 16.52
N GLY A 393 -25.11 -3.93 15.75
CA GLY A 393 -25.21 -4.28 14.34
C GLY A 393 -24.44 -3.34 13.39
N LEU A 394 -23.96 -2.19 13.86
CA LEU A 394 -23.30 -1.19 13.03
C LEU A 394 -21.80 -1.09 13.37
N ILE A 395 -20.96 -1.20 12.33
CA ILE A 395 -19.51 -1.05 12.45
C ILE A 395 -19.16 0.45 12.44
N GLN A 396 -18.51 0.91 13.51
CA GLN A 396 -18.12 2.30 13.75
C GLN A 396 -16.65 2.57 13.40
N GLY A 397 -16.01 1.63 12.72
CA GLY A 397 -14.60 1.65 12.37
C GLY A 397 -13.93 0.32 12.64
N ARG A 398 -12.61 0.24 12.40
CA ARG A 398 -11.81 -0.96 12.62
C ARG A 398 -10.49 -0.64 13.30
N LEU A 399 -9.97 -1.59 14.06
CA LEU A 399 -8.66 -1.55 14.69
C LEU A 399 -7.76 -2.63 14.12
N GLN A 400 -6.52 -2.28 13.77
CA GLN A 400 -5.48 -3.25 13.48
C GLN A 400 -4.57 -3.41 14.69
N MET A 401 -4.52 -4.63 15.22
CA MET A 401 -3.87 -4.92 16.50
C MET A 401 -3.49 -6.40 16.59
N TRP A 402 -2.69 -6.77 17.59
CA TRP A 402 -2.52 -8.16 18.00
C TRP A 402 -2.17 -8.23 19.49
N ILE A 403 -2.23 -9.44 20.04
CA ILE A 403 -1.79 -9.73 21.41
C ILE A 403 -0.66 -10.76 21.42
N ASP A 404 0.27 -10.60 22.36
CA ASP A 404 1.21 -11.64 22.75
C ASP A 404 0.94 -12.03 24.21
N MET A 405 0.90 -13.33 24.49
CA MET A 405 0.65 -13.89 25.82
C MET A 405 1.80 -14.78 26.30
N PHE A 406 2.31 -14.50 27.50
CA PHE A 406 3.44 -15.21 28.10
C PHE A 406 3.10 -15.72 29.50
N GLU A 407 3.29 -17.02 29.74
CA GLU A 407 3.20 -17.61 31.09
C GLU A 407 4.50 -17.37 31.86
N ARG A 408 4.43 -16.59 32.94
CA ARG A 408 5.61 -16.16 33.71
C ARG A 408 6.35 -17.29 34.41
N GLU A 409 5.65 -18.37 34.69
CA GLU A 409 6.20 -19.52 35.41
C GLU A 409 6.98 -20.45 34.46
N VAL A 410 6.76 -20.31 33.15
CA VAL A 410 7.47 -21.09 32.12
C VAL A 410 8.78 -20.40 31.73
N ALA A 411 8.71 -19.12 31.39
CA ALA A 411 9.87 -18.36 30.94
C ALA A 411 9.68 -16.85 31.17
N VAL A 412 10.79 -16.12 31.20
CA VAL A 412 10.76 -14.66 31.25
C VAL A 412 10.31 -14.12 29.90
N PRO A 413 9.27 -13.27 29.82
CA PRO A 413 8.85 -12.69 28.56
C PRO A 413 9.98 -11.86 27.92
N PRO A 414 10.28 -12.03 26.62
CA PRO A 414 11.33 -11.26 25.92
C PRO A 414 10.98 -9.76 25.90
N PRO A 415 11.86 -8.84 25.48
CA PRO A 415 11.50 -7.44 25.26
C PRO A 415 10.26 -7.30 24.35
N ALA A 416 9.52 -6.20 24.49
CA ALA A 416 8.37 -5.97 23.62
C ALA A 416 8.83 -5.46 22.27
N ILE A 417 8.08 -5.82 21.22
CA ILE A 417 8.38 -5.41 19.85
C ILE A 417 8.24 -3.89 19.74
N ASN A 418 9.26 -3.23 19.20
CA ASN A 418 9.18 -1.81 18.92
C ASN A 418 8.30 -1.60 17.68
N ILE A 419 7.12 -1.03 17.90
CA ILE A 419 6.14 -0.73 16.86
C ILE A 419 6.09 0.76 16.51
N SER A 420 6.97 1.59 17.09
CA SER A 420 7.02 3.03 16.82
C SER A 420 7.19 3.31 15.33
N PRO A 421 6.62 4.41 14.82
CA PRO A 421 6.82 4.84 13.44
C PRO A 421 8.30 4.93 13.10
N ARG A 422 8.63 4.54 11.88
CA ARG A 422 9.98 4.73 11.36
C ARG A 422 10.25 6.21 11.24
N VAL A 423 11.35 6.66 11.84
CA VAL A 423 11.80 8.06 11.75
C VAL A 423 12.34 8.30 10.33
N PRO A 424 11.82 9.31 9.60
CA PRO A 424 12.39 9.70 8.32
C PRO A 424 13.84 10.17 8.50
N ALA A 425 14.69 9.84 7.53
CA ALA A 425 16.03 10.38 7.45
C ALA A 425 16.07 11.49 6.40
N GLY A 426 16.77 12.58 6.70
CA GLY A 426 16.93 13.69 5.78
C GLY A 426 17.93 13.37 4.65
N TYR A 427 17.57 13.78 3.44
CA TYR A 427 18.34 13.69 2.21
C TYR A 427 18.31 15.01 1.45
N GLU A 428 19.27 15.19 0.55
CA GLU A 428 19.30 16.26 -0.42
C GLU A 428 19.59 15.68 -1.81
N LEU A 429 18.68 15.92 -2.75
CA LEU A 429 18.91 15.63 -4.17
C LEU A 429 19.39 16.90 -4.86
N ARG A 430 20.57 16.83 -5.49
CA ARG A 430 21.07 17.87 -6.39
C ARG A 430 20.88 17.43 -7.83
N VAL A 431 20.29 18.30 -8.64
CA VAL A 431 20.05 18.05 -10.07
C VAL A 431 20.71 19.16 -10.87
N ILE A 432 21.74 18.85 -11.65
CA ILE A 432 22.34 19.80 -12.58
C ILE A 432 21.74 19.55 -13.96
N VAL A 433 21.00 20.52 -14.47
CA VAL A 433 20.50 20.53 -15.85
C VAL A 433 21.62 21.08 -16.73
N TRP A 434 22.19 20.22 -17.58
CA TRP A 434 23.28 20.60 -18.48
C TRP A 434 22.72 21.14 -19.78
N ASN A 435 22.02 20.27 -20.53
CA ASN A 435 21.63 20.53 -21.90
C ASN A 435 20.23 19.99 -22.21
N THR A 436 19.63 20.49 -23.29
CA THR A 436 18.50 19.85 -23.98
C THR A 436 18.88 19.55 -25.43
N ALA A 437 18.23 18.56 -26.04
CA ALA A 437 18.42 18.20 -27.44
C ALA A 437 17.11 17.70 -28.06
N ASP A 438 16.98 17.83 -29.38
CA ASP A 438 15.81 17.41 -30.15
C ASP A 438 14.47 17.97 -29.61
N VAL A 439 14.50 19.14 -28.98
CA VAL A 439 13.31 19.80 -28.44
C VAL A 439 12.45 20.31 -29.60
N LYS A 440 11.15 20.02 -29.56
CA LYS A 440 10.20 20.45 -30.59
C LYS A 440 10.13 21.98 -30.67
N LEU A 441 10.44 22.50 -31.86
CA LEU A 441 10.37 23.93 -32.16
C LEU A 441 8.92 24.36 -32.36
N THR A 442 8.47 25.27 -31.49
CA THR A 442 7.07 25.71 -31.38
C THR A 442 6.82 27.09 -31.98
N ASP A 443 7.83 27.96 -32.02
CA ASP A 443 7.69 29.30 -32.58
C ASP A 443 7.99 29.35 -34.07
N THR A 444 7.38 30.33 -34.73
CA THR A 444 7.69 30.69 -36.13
C THR A 444 7.83 32.19 -36.23
N SER A 445 9.04 32.65 -36.57
CA SER A 445 9.33 34.07 -36.77
C SER A 445 8.47 34.66 -37.88
N ILE A 446 7.78 35.77 -37.57
CA ILE A 446 6.87 36.46 -38.50
C ILE A 446 7.64 37.08 -39.68
N PHE A 447 8.90 37.43 -39.50
CA PHE A 447 9.72 38.13 -40.50
C PHE A 447 10.61 37.19 -41.31
N SER A 448 11.13 36.12 -40.71
CA SER A 448 12.06 35.19 -41.38
C SER A 448 11.44 33.83 -41.72
N SER A 449 10.22 33.53 -41.25
CA SER A 449 9.59 32.19 -41.34
C SER A 449 10.40 31.04 -40.73
N GLU A 450 11.46 31.36 -40.00
CA GLU A 450 12.34 30.44 -39.30
C GLU A 450 11.66 29.94 -38.03
N ARG A 451 11.78 28.63 -37.74
CA ARG A 451 11.26 28.04 -36.50
C ARG A 451 12.30 28.09 -35.41
N SER A 452 11.88 28.41 -34.20
CA SER A 452 12.73 28.45 -33.02
C SER A 452 11.94 28.10 -31.76
N SER A 453 12.64 27.95 -30.63
CA SER A 453 12.03 27.91 -29.30
C SER A 453 12.94 28.58 -28.27
N ASP A 454 12.33 29.23 -27.28
CA ASP A 454 12.98 29.85 -26.13
C ASP A 454 12.92 28.87 -24.94
N ILE A 455 13.87 27.95 -24.87
CA ILE A 455 13.77 26.75 -24.03
C ILE A 455 14.12 27.06 -22.58
N TYR A 456 13.34 26.54 -21.63
CA TYR A 456 13.73 26.46 -20.23
C TYR A 456 13.19 25.20 -19.55
N VAL A 457 13.81 24.80 -18.43
CA VAL A 457 13.46 23.57 -17.71
C VAL A 457 12.95 23.90 -16.30
N LYS A 458 11.84 23.27 -15.91
CA LYS A 458 11.32 23.28 -14.54
C LYS A 458 11.57 21.93 -13.88
N GLY A 459 11.86 21.91 -12.59
CA GLY A 459 12.07 20.68 -11.84
C GLY A 459 11.59 20.75 -10.40
N TRP A 460 11.05 19.64 -9.89
CA TRP A 460 10.67 19.50 -8.50
C TRP A 460 10.69 18.04 -8.04
N VAL A 461 10.88 17.84 -6.74
CA VAL A 461 10.61 16.55 -6.09
C VAL A 461 9.22 16.64 -5.46
N LYS A 462 8.42 15.59 -5.60
CA LYS A 462 7.06 15.53 -5.04
C LYS A 462 7.07 15.94 -3.57
N GLY A 463 6.20 16.87 -3.16
CA GLY A 463 6.09 17.32 -1.77
C GLY A 463 7.26 18.17 -1.24
N VAL A 464 8.27 18.43 -2.07
CA VAL A 464 9.41 19.28 -1.77
C VAL A 464 9.23 20.58 -2.56
N GLY A 465 8.38 21.45 -2.03
CA GLY A 465 8.03 22.72 -2.69
C GLY A 465 6.93 22.61 -3.76
N ILE A 466 6.37 23.75 -4.16
CA ILE A 466 5.37 23.88 -5.24
C ILE A 466 5.97 24.88 -6.24
N ASP A 467 6.39 24.38 -7.41
CA ASP A 467 7.01 25.17 -8.50
C ASP A 467 8.38 25.80 -8.18
N ASP A 468 9.17 25.16 -7.32
CA ASP A 468 10.26 25.87 -6.65
C ASP A 468 11.46 26.21 -7.55
N GLN A 469 11.76 25.45 -8.61
CA GLN A 469 13.02 25.63 -9.34
C GLN A 469 12.88 25.55 -10.87
N LYS A 470 13.43 26.56 -11.52
CA LYS A 470 13.51 26.69 -12.98
C LYS A 470 14.89 27.18 -13.40
N THR A 471 15.33 26.79 -14.58
CA THR A 471 16.53 27.32 -15.20
C THR A 471 16.30 28.75 -15.70
N ASP A 472 17.36 29.39 -16.18
CA ASP A 472 17.21 30.51 -17.11
C ASP A 472 16.71 30.05 -18.49
N VAL A 473 16.39 31.01 -19.34
CA VAL A 473 15.87 30.79 -20.68
C VAL A 473 17.01 30.77 -21.70
N HIS A 474 17.07 29.73 -22.50
CA HIS A 474 17.93 29.66 -23.67
C HIS A 474 17.15 30.21 -24.88
N TYR A 475 17.48 31.43 -25.28
CA TYR A 475 16.75 32.14 -26.34
C TYR A 475 17.11 31.64 -27.73
N ARG A 476 16.09 31.55 -28.58
CA ARG A 476 16.15 31.32 -30.03
C ARG A 476 16.94 30.07 -30.42
N SER A 477 16.59 28.93 -29.82
CA SER A 477 17.10 27.64 -30.26
C SER A 477 16.59 27.31 -31.66
N LEU A 478 17.49 27.11 -32.63
CA LEU A 478 17.17 26.75 -34.01
C LEU A 478 17.21 25.23 -34.26
N SER A 479 17.94 24.50 -33.43
CA SER A 479 18.14 23.04 -33.53
C SER A 479 17.33 22.24 -32.51
N GLY A 480 16.67 22.91 -31.56
CA GLY A 480 16.06 22.26 -30.40
C GLY A 480 17.09 21.92 -29.32
N GLU A 481 18.29 22.48 -29.41
CA GLU A 481 19.35 22.37 -28.39
C GLU A 481 19.30 23.57 -27.45
N GLY A 482 19.59 23.32 -26.18
CA GLY A 482 19.67 24.37 -25.15
C GLY A 482 20.79 24.04 -24.17
N ASN A 483 21.46 25.07 -23.65
CA ASN A 483 22.55 24.94 -22.68
C ASN A 483 22.26 25.81 -21.46
N PHE A 484 22.28 25.19 -20.28
CA PHE A 484 21.87 25.82 -19.03
C PHE A 484 22.98 25.76 -17.99
N ASN A 485 23.55 24.60 -17.73
CA ASN A 485 24.46 24.38 -16.61
C ASN A 485 23.91 25.00 -15.29
N TRP A 486 22.76 24.49 -14.87
CA TRP A 486 21.96 25.07 -13.80
C TRP A 486 21.66 24.03 -12.72
N ARG A 487 21.92 24.36 -11.45
CA ARG A 487 21.70 23.45 -10.32
C ARG A 487 20.34 23.65 -9.67
N PHE A 488 19.64 22.55 -9.44
CA PHE A 488 18.54 22.44 -8.50
C PHE A 488 18.96 21.71 -7.22
N ILE A 489 18.41 22.11 -6.08
CA ILE A 489 18.70 21.51 -4.76
C ILE A 489 17.39 21.21 -4.03
N PHE A 490 17.12 19.95 -3.73
CA PHE A 490 15.87 19.49 -3.11
C PHE A 490 16.17 18.77 -1.78
N PRO A 491 15.99 19.43 -0.62
CA PRO A 491 16.05 18.77 0.68
C PRO A 491 14.72 18.06 1.00
N PHE A 492 14.77 16.82 1.47
CA PHE A 492 13.57 16.04 1.79
C PHE A 492 13.78 14.93 2.82
N ASP A 493 12.70 14.54 3.47
CA ASP A 493 12.66 13.44 4.42
C ASP A 493 12.22 12.14 3.74
N TYR A 494 12.95 11.05 3.99
CA TYR A 494 12.73 9.76 3.34
C TYR A 494 12.83 8.58 4.32
N ILE A 495 11.82 7.71 4.29
CA ILE A 495 11.81 6.45 5.02
C ILE A 495 12.30 5.34 4.09
N LYS A 496 13.60 5.05 4.16
CA LYS A 496 14.28 4.04 3.32
C LYS A 496 13.61 2.65 3.33
N ALA A 497 13.06 2.24 4.46
CA ALA A 497 12.46 0.92 4.60
C ALA A 497 11.00 0.85 4.08
N GLU A 498 10.33 1.99 3.86
CA GLU A 498 9.01 2.06 3.21
C GLU A 498 9.11 2.53 1.75
N ASP A 499 10.29 3.02 1.34
CA ASP A 499 10.50 3.70 0.07
C ASP A 499 9.54 4.86 -0.20
N ARG A 500 9.27 5.65 0.86
CA ARG A 500 8.38 6.82 0.82
C ARG A 500 9.06 8.07 1.36
N ILE A 501 8.71 9.22 0.79
CA ILE A 501 8.95 10.52 1.40
C ILE A 501 7.81 10.89 2.33
N ILE A 502 8.07 11.75 3.32
CA ILE A 502 7.02 12.39 4.11
C ILE A 502 7.12 13.90 3.98
N TYR A 503 6.00 14.58 3.76
CA TYR A 503 5.94 16.04 3.75
C TYR A 503 4.60 16.56 4.29
N PRO A 504 4.60 17.76 4.90
CA PRO A 504 3.38 18.40 5.41
C PRO A 504 2.57 19.06 4.28
N ILE A 505 1.24 18.86 4.29
CA ILE A 505 0.27 19.69 3.56
C ILE A 505 -0.53 20.51 4.56
N LYS A 506 -0.68 21.81 4.28
CA LYS A 506 -1.61 22.69 5.00
C LYS A 506 -2.61 23.31 4.04
N GLY A 507 -3.89 22.99 4.19
CA GLY A 507 -4.98 23.66 3.48
C GLY A 507 -5.20 25.08 4.00
N THR A 508 -5.94 25.90 3.23
CA THR A 508 -6.17 27.33 3.53
C THR A 508 -6.84 27.57 4.89
N PHE A 509 -7.60 26.61 5.39
CA PHE A 509 -8.34 26.70 6.65
C PHE A 509 -7.81 25.74 7.73
N ASP A 510 -6.71 25.02 7.44
CA ASP A 510 -6.14 24.07 8.38
C ASP A 510 -5.29 24.81 9.41
N ILE A 511 -5.46 24.48 10.69
CA ILE A 511 -4.68 25.07 11.78
C ILE A 511 -3.28 24.45 11.80
N GLU A 512 -3.22 23.12 11.67
CA GLU A 512 -2.00 22.31 11.66
C GLU A 512 -1.86 21.56 10.33
N PRO A 513 -0.62 21.33 9.84
CA PRO A 513 -0.40 20.56 8.62
C PRO A 513 -0.65 19.06 8.82
N HIS A 514 -1.20 18.42 7.80
CA HIS A 514 -1.31 16.97 7.71
C HIS A 514 -0.09 16.37 7.01
N MET A 515 0.53 15.33 7.58
CA MET A 515 1.67 14.65 6.97
C MET A 515 1.22 13.64 5.90
N ILE A 516 1.90 13.63 4.76
CA ILE A 516 1.59 12.77 3.62
C ILE A 516 2.78 11.88 3.31
N LYS A 517 2.52 10.61 3.07
CA LYS A 517 3.48 9.66 2.52
C LYS A 517 3.27 9.49 1.02
N ALA A 518 4.33 9.61 0.23
CA ALA A 518 4.27 9.40 -1.22
C ALA A 518 5.57 8.76 -1.76
N ASN A 519 5.57 8.31 -3.01
CA ASN A 519 6.82 7.94 -3.69
C ASN A 519 7.76 9.15 -3.79
N CYS A 520 9.06 8.88 -3.71
CA CYS A 520 10.08 9.88 -4.01
C CYS A 520 10.22 10.03 -5.53
N GLU A 521 9.54 11.02 -6.11
CA GLU A 521 9.48 11.25 -7.57
C GLU A 521 10.10 12.62 -7.91
N LEU A 522 11.05 12.61 -8.85
CA LEU A 522 11.58 13.80 -9.51
C LEU A 522 10.81 14.01 -10.82
N THR A 523 10.24 15.20 -10.99
CA THR A 523 9.63 15.62 -12.25
C THR A 523 10.47 16.72 -12.88
N LEU A 524 10.77 16.57 -14.18
CA LEU A 524 11.40 17.56 -15.03
C LEU A 524 10.46 17.88 -16.19
N GLN A 525 10.27 19.17 -16.48
CA GLN A 525 9.46 19.64 -17.59
C GLN A 525 10.23 20.62 -18.46
N VAL A 526 10.06 20.50 -19.77
CA VAL A 526 10.64 21.42 -20.76
C VAL A 526 9.54 22.32 -21.30
N TRP A 527 9.83 23.61 -21.37
CA TRP A 527 8.89 24.66 -21.75
C TRP A 527 9.53 25.60 -22.77
N ASP A 528 8.68 26.23 -23.56
CA ASP A 528 8.99 27.31 -24.49
C ASP A 528 8.49 28.64 -23.90
N ALA A 529 9.38 29.58 -23.65
CA ALA A 529 9.09 30.86 -23.01
C ALA A 529 8.56 31.87 -24.03
N ASP A 530 7.32 32.30 -23.84
CA ASP A 530 6.69 33.26 -24.75
C ASP A 530 6.75 34.68 -24.17
N ILE A 531 7.24 35.66 -24.94
CA ILE A 531 7.35 37.06 -24.47
C ILE A 531 5.97 37.71 -24.27
N ILE A 532 4.99 37.36 -25.12
CA ILE A 532 3.66 38.03 -25.16
C ILE A 532 2.51 37.06 -24.79
N THR A 533 2.67 35.78 -25.07
CA THR A 533 1.68 34.72 -24.81
C THR A 533 2.03 33.91 -23.57
N ARG A 534 1.26 32.85 -23.29
CA ARG A 534 1.59 31.93 -22.19
C ARG A 534 2.57 30.92 -22.72
N ASP A 535 3.62 30.65 -21.95
CA ASP A 535 4.60 29.62 -22.24
C ASP A 535 3.96 28.30 -22.72
N ASN A 536 4.55 27.73 -23.77
CA ASN A 536 4.07 26.48 -24.35
C ASN A 536 4.76 25.30 -23.64
N PHE A 537 3.97 24.38 -23.11
CA PHE A 537 4.47 23.12 -22.59
C PHE A 537 4.96 22.24 -23.73
N ILE A 538 6.18 21.69 -23.61
CA ILE A 538 6.76 20.80 -24.62
C ILE A 538 6.67 19.35 -24.17
N GLY A 539 7.12 19.03 -22.95
CA GLY A 539 7.11 17.65 -22.48
C GLY A 539 7.50 17.53 -21.01
N SER A 540 7.21 16.38 -20.43
CA SER A 540 7.46 16.05 -19.02
C SER A 540 8.14 14.69 -18.89
N LEU A 541 8.90 14.55 -17.82
CA LEU A 541 9.53 13.30 -17.38
C LEU A 541 9.36 13.20 -15.86
N THR A 542 8.69 12.16 -15.40
CA THR A 542 8.56 11.84 -13.96
C THR A 542 9.27 10.53 -13.68
N MET A 543 10.18 10.53 -12.71
CA MET A 543 10.99 9.36 -12.37
C MET A 543 11.02 9.12 -10.86
N ARG A 544 10.76 7.88 -10.45
CA ARG A 544 10.91 7.44 -9.06
C ARG A 544 12.40 7.26 -8.73
N LEU A 545 12.92 7.97 -7.73
CA LEU A 545 14.35 7.96 -7.42
C LEU A 545 14.89 6.60 -6.94
N SER A 546 14.04 5.78 -6.33
CA SER A 546 14.40 4.42 -5.92
C SER A 546 14.39 3.40 -7.06
N SER A 547 13.76 3.73 -8.18
CA SER A 547 13.65 2.90 -9.38
C SER A 547 13.76 3.79 -10.63
N LEU A 548 14.93 4.40 -10.78
CA LEU A 548 15.23 5.35 -11.84
C LEU A 548 15.52 4.62 -13.17
N PRO A 549 14.95 5.02 -14.31
CA PRO A 549 15.35 4.49 -15.61
C PRO A 549 16.81 4.83 -15.91
N ARG A 550 17.54 3.92 -16.55
CA ARG A 550 18.93 4.16 -16.96
C ARG A 550 19.01 5.30 -17.96
N CYS A 551 19.93 6.24 -17.72
CA CYS A 551 20.24 7.31 -18.65
C CYS A 551 20.99 6.80 -19.88
N ALA A 552 20.73 7.44 -21.03
CA ALA A 552 21.51 7.26 -22.23
C ALA A 552 22.81 8.08 -22.18
N LYS A 553 23.90 7.56 -22.73
CA LYS A 553 25.19 8.28 -22.75
C LYS A 553 25.21 9.45 -23.73
N THR A 554 24.38 9.40 -24.77
CA THR A 554 24.28 10.42 -25.82
C THR A 554 22.81 10.71 -26.13
N ALA A 555 22.52 11.93 -26.61
CA ALA A 555 21.19 12.31 -27.07
C ALA A 555 20.68 11.37 -28.18
N LYS A 556 21.54 10.88 -29.08
CA LYS A 556 21.15 9.96 -30.17
C LYS A 556 20.63 8.61 -29.67
N SER A 557 21.24 8.08 -28.61
CA SER A 557 20.82 6.83 -27.96
C SER A 557 19.63 7.00 -27.01
N CYS A 558 19.16 8.23 -26.79
CA CYS A 558 18.09 8.53 -25.85
C CYS A 558 16.72 8.42 -26.53
N GLY A 559 15.75 7.74 -25.91
CA GLY A 559 14.41 7.58 -26.49
C GLY A 559 13.44 6.80 -25.60
N LEU A 560 12.21 6.63 -26.09
CA LEU A 560 11.07 6.09 -25.32
C LEU A 560 11.34 4.73 -24.67
N HIS A 561 12.14 3.88 -25.32
CA HIS A 561 12.53 2.56 -24.82
C HIS A 561 13.08 2.59 -23.38
N GLN A 562 13.74 3.68 -22.95
CA GLN A 562 14.26 3.81 -21.57
C GLN A 562 13.16 3.86 -20.50
N LEU A 563 11.94 4.26 -20.87
CA LEU A 563 10.80 4.43 -19.97
C LEU A 563 9.96 3.15 -19.87
N GLU A 564 10.19 2.16 -20.73
CA GLU A 564 9.47 0.89 -20.75
C GLU A 564 9.62 0.12 -19.41
N PRO A 565 8.56 -0.56 -18.93
CA PRO A 565 8.58 -1.32 -17.67
C PRO A 565 9.71 -2.35 -17.55
N GLU A 566 10.09 -2.98 -18.66
CA GLU A 566 11.06 -4.06 -18.77
C GLU A 566 12.52 -3.57 -18.71
N CYS A 567 12.74 -2.25 -18.91
CA CYS A 567 14.08 -1.69 -18.91
C CYS A 567 14.71 -1.74 -17.50
N PRO A 568 16.00 -2.09 -17.39
CA PRO A 568 16.68 -2.15 -16.09
C PRO A 568 16.67 -0.79 -15.38
N ARG A 569 16.18 -0.77 -14.15
CA ARG A 569 16.13 0.42 -13.28
C ARG A 569 17.16 0.33 -12.15
N PHE A 570 17.48 1.47 -11.54
CA PHE A 570 18.41 1.51 -10.42
C PHE A 570 17.98 2.53 -9.36
N SER A 571 18.42 2.34 -8.11
CA SER A 571 18.09 3.23 -7.01
C SER A 571 19.17 4.30 -6.82
N MET A 572 18.78 5.57 -6.79
CA MET A 572 19.66 6.70 -6.42
C MET A 572 20.15 6.62 -4.97
N PHE A 573 19.40 5.95 -4.09
CA PHE A 573 19.79 5.72 -2.69
C PHE A 573 20.87 4.63 -2.54
N LYS A 574 21.13 3.85 -3.60
CA LYS A 574 22.23 2.89 -3.68
C LYS A 574 23.36 3.45 -4.55
N ASN A 575 23.02 3.98 -5.73
CA ASN A 575 23.94 4.59 -6.67
C ASN A 575 23.79 6.11 -6.59
N ARG A 576 24.66 6.74 -5.81
CA ARG A 576 24.50 8.12 -5.35
C ARG A 576 24.64 9.19 -6.44
N THR A 577 25.13 8.82 -7.61
CA THR A 577 25.34 9.74 -8.74
C THR A 577 24.89 9.11 -10.04
N ALA A 578 24.25 9.90 -10.90
CA ALA A 578 23.91 9.51 -12.27
C ALA A 578 24.06 10.70 -13.19
N ARG A 579 24.57 10.50 -14.40
CA ARG A 579 24.62 11.55 -15.43
C ARG A 579 24.32 10.96 -16.81
N GLY A 580 23.44 11.60 -17.54
CA GLY A 580 23.18 11.29 -18.93
C GLY A 580 21.85 11.88 -19.40
N TRP A 581 21.32 11.28 -20.46
CA TRP A 581 20.14 11.76 -21.18
C TRP A 581 18.90 10.95 -20.84
N TRP A 582 17.79 11.66 -20.64
CA TRP A 582 16.45 11.09 -20.53
C TRP A 582 15.47 11.76 -21.50
N PRO A 583 14.53 11.00 -22.10
CA PRO A 583 13.52 11.57 -22.99
C PRO A 583 12.45 12.30 -22.16
N VAL A 584 11.99 13.44 -22.65
CA VAL A 584 10.75 14.08 -22.17
C VAL A 584 9.63 13.79 -23.15
N THR A 585 8.45 13.50 -22.62
CA THR A 585 7.32 13.00 -23.42
C THR A 585 6.08 13.86 -23.22
N ASP A 586 5.20 13.85 -24.21
CA ASP A 586 3.82 14.36 -24.12
C ASP A 586 2.88 13.35 -24.79
N GLU A 587 1.59 13.45 -24.48
CA GLU A 587 0.55 12.61 -25.06
C GLU A 587 -0.05 13.30 -26.30
N GLU A 588 0.25 12.77 -27.49
CA GLU A 588 -0.32 13.21 -28.76
C GLU A 588 -1.20 12.09 -29.33
N ASP A 589 -2.46 12.41 -29.64
CA ASP A 589 -3.43 11.46 -30.23
C ASP A 589 -3.54 10.10 -29.48
N GLU A 590 -3.50 10.14 -28.14
CA GLU A 590 -3.54 8.96 -27.23
C GLU A 590 -2.27 8.07 -27.26
N GLU A 591 -1.20 8.54 -27.91
CA GLU A 591 0.12 7.90 -27.89
C GLU A 591 1.17 8.77 -27.18
N ILE A 592 2.09 8.11 -26.46
CA ILE A 592 3.21 8.78 -25.79
C ILE A 592 4.31 9.04 -26.82
N VAL A 593 4.61 10.31 -27.06
CA VAL A 593 5.61 10.74 -28.05
C VAL A 593 6.76 11.48 -27.35
N VAL A 594 7.99 11.24 -27.79
CA VAL A 594 9.18 11.98 -27.33
C VAL A 594 9.15 13.38 -27.94
N GLN A 595 9.14 14.41 -27.10
CA GLN A 595 9.07 15.82 -27.51
C GLN A 595 10.40 16.57 -27.34
N GLY A 596 11.36 15.93 -26.68
CA GLY A 596 12.69 16.45 -26.44
C GLY A 596 13.49 15.51 -25.55
N LYS A 597 14.73 15.90 -25.26
CA LYS A 597 15.64 15.15 -24.40
C LYS A 597 16.34 16.13 -23.46
N VAL A 598 16.56 15.72 -22.22
CA VAL A 598 17.27 16.51 -21.22
C VAL A 598 18.50 15.74 -20.72
N GLU A 599 19.66 16.41 -20.71
CA GLU A 599 20.86 15.93 -20.04
C GLU A 599 20.88 16.50 -18.63
N CYS A 600 20.87 15.62 -17.64
CA CYS A 600 21.05 16.03 -16.26
C CYS A 600 22.06 15.15 -15.52
N GLN A 601 22.62 15.71 -14.46
CA GLN A 601 23.41 15.02 -13.47
C GLN A 601 22.67 15.06 -12.13
N LEU A 602 22.40 13.89 -11.58
CA LEU A 602 21.75 13.68 -10.29
C LEU A 602 22.81 13.28 -9.26
N GLU A 603 22.74 13.88 -8.08
CA GLU A 603 23.57 13.54 -6.93
C GLU A 603 22.69 13.44 -5.68
N MET A 604 22.79 12.33 -4.96
CA MET A 604 22.02 12.03 -3.75
C MET A 604 22.92 12.08 -2.52
N LEU A 605 22.56 12.95 -1.57
CA LEU A 605 23.27 13.18 -0.32
C LEU A 605 22.37 12.88 0.88
N ASN A 606 22.91 12.36 1.97
CA ASN A 606 22.22 12.47 3.26
C ASN A 606 22.44 13.88 3.83
N SER A 607 21.63 14.29 4.81
CA SER A 607 21.72 15.65 5.38
C SER A 607 23.12 16.02 5.89
N ALA A 608 23.84 15.10 6.56
CA ALA A 608 25.18 15.38 7.08
C ALA A 608 26.22 15.63 5.96
N GLU A 609 26.09 14.91 4.84
CA GLU A 609 26.95 15.11 3.67
C GLU A 609 26.59 16.38 2.90
N ALA A 610 25.31 16.75 2.86
CA ALA A 610 24.86 18.01 2.26
C ALA A 610 25.38 19.22 3.05
N GLU A 611 25.31 19.16 4.39
CA GLU A 611 25.84 20.19 5.29
C GLU A 611 27.37 20.33 5.18
N SER A 612 28.10 19.22 5.06
CA SER A 612 29.55 19.25 4.91
C SER A 612 30.03 19.68 3.52
N ASN A 613 29.20 19.53 2.49
CA ASN A 613 29.51 19.91 1.11
C ASN A 613 28.45 20.89 0.58
N PRO A 614 28.39 22.14 1.07
CA PRO A 614 27.34 23.06 0.68
C PRO A 614 27.37 23.32 -0.84
N ALA A 615 26.21 23.65 -1.40
CA ALA A 615 26.06 24.01 -2.81
C ALA A 615 25.07 25.17 -2.96
N GLY A 616 25.37 26.12 -3.84
CA GLY A 616 24.44 27.20 -4.20
C GLY A 616 23.40 26.77 -5.24
N LEU A 617 22.25 27.43 -5.23
CA LEU A 617 21.18 27.27 -6.24
C LEU A 617 21.62 27.86 -7.59
N GLY A 618 21.15 27.27 -8.69
CA GLY A 618 21.48 27.74 -10.04
C GLY A 618 22.98 27.72 -10.30
N ARG A 619 23.58 28.91 -10.32
CA ARG A 619 25.03 29.12 -10.52
C ARG A 619 25.72 29.79 -9.31
N GLU A 620 25.01 29.88 -8.18
CA GLU A 620 25.51 30.52 -6.97
C GLU A 620 26.60 29.69 -6.27
N GLU A 621 27.44 30.37 -5.51
CA GLU A 621 28.41 29.74 -4.60
C GLU A 621 27.71 29.08 -3.39
N PRO A 622 28.37 28.16 -2.68
CA PRO A 622 29.67 27.54 -2.92
C PRO A 622 29.56 26.49 -4.03
N ASN A 623 30.59 26.34 -4.87
CA ASN A 623 30.57 25.52 -6.10
C ASN A 623 29.68 26.09 -7.22
N GLY A 624 29.80 27.37 -7.55
CA GLY A 624 29.08 27.97 -8.68
C GLY A 624 29.42 27.28 -10.02
N LEU A 625 28.41 27.00 -10.83
CA LEU A 625 28.57 26.39 -12.14
C LEU A 625 28.97 27.45 -13.19
N PRO A 626 29.83 27.12 -14.18
CA PRO A 626 30.19 28.08 -15.22
C PRO A 626 28.97 28.50 -16.05
N LYS A 627 28.98 29.73 -16.56
CA LYS A 627 27.94 30.19 -17.50
C LYS A 627 28.00 29.36 -18.79
N PRO A 628 26.86 29.14 -19.47
CA PRO A 628 26.83 28.44 -20.75
C PRO A 628 27.69 29.17 -21.78
N GLU A 629 28.39 28.41 -22.62
CA GLU A 629 29.13 28.93 -23.77
C GLU A 629 28.13 29.18 -24.91
N TYR A 630 27.90 30.45 -25.26
CA TYR A 630 27.11 30.80 -26.44
C TYR A 630 27.99 30.66 -27.67
N VAL A 631 27.58 29.81 -28.62
CA VAL A 631 28.19 29.77 -29.95
C VAL A 631 27.49 30.86 -30.77
N GLU A 632 28.23 31.94 -31.06
CA GLU A 632 27.77 33.01 -31.96
C GLU A 632 27.55 32.52 -33.40
#